data_AF-A0A9Q1EKE3-F1
#
_entry.id   AF-A0A9Q1EKE3-F1
#
_cell.length_a   1.000
_cell.length_b   1.000
_cell.length_c   1.000
_cell.angle_alpha   90.00
_cell.angle_beta   90.00
_cell.angle_gamma   90.00
#
_symmetry.space_group_name_H-M   'P 1'
#
loop_
_entity.id
_entity.type
_entity.pdbx_description
1 polymer ?
#
loop_
_entity_poly.entity_id
_entity_poly.type
_entity_poly.pdbx_seq_one_letter_code
_entity_poly.pdbx_strand_id
1 'polypeptide(L)'
;MRATLALQNAGIKVWMDVEQMAGSTLQAMAEAVEKAYIVIICLSPKYKDSPNCRTEAEYTFQLRKEIIPLMMEQNYKPDGWLGALLGAKLWTDFSENCNFDESIKQLIKEIKGRTPEEHEVVIAVNNDHQTNTSSKDPPVITWTKEHVGLWLTENGLDFCLNVFAEYDGSLIYQLQKLRKEAPEFFYASLRRDLGFSTLPEILKFLRALENTDGR
;
A
#
# COMPACT_ATOMS: atom_id res chain seq x y z
N MET A 1 -17.90 9.28 1.35
CA MET A 1 -18.83 8.21 0.96
C MET A 1 -19.54 8.48 -0.39
N ARG A 2 -20.19 9.63 -0.61
CA ARG A 2 -20.88 9.92 -1.90
C ARG A 2 -19.95 9.91 -3.13
N ALA A 3 -18.77 10.55 -3.06
CA ALA A 3 -17.82 10.57 -4.16
C ALA A 3 -17.27 9.17 -4.50
N THR A 4 -16.89 8.38 -3.49
CA THR A 4 -16.43 6.99 -3.63
C THR A 4 -17.42 6.14 -4.42
N LEU A 5 -18.70 6.19 -4.04
CA LEU A 5 -19.76 5.42 -4.69
C LEU A 5 -19.94 5.86 -6.15
N ALA A 6 -19.90 7.17 -6.42
CA ALA A 6 -20.02 7.68 -7.79
C ALA A 6 -18.84 7.25 -8.67
N LEU A 7 -17.62 7.22 -8.13
CA LEU A 7 -16.44 6.71 -8.84
C LEU A 7 -16.55 5.21 -9.13
N GLN A 8 -16.98 4.41 -8.16
CA GLN A 8 -17.22 2.98 -8.34
C GLN A 8 -18.29 2.71 -9.41
N ASN A 9 -19.40 3.46 -9.38
CA ASN A 9 -20.46 3.37 -10.41
C ASN A 9 -19.98 3.78 -11.80
N ALA A 10 -18.91 4.57 -11.90
CA ALA A 10 -18.26 4.94 -13.16
C ALA A 10 -17.24 3.91 -13.65
N GLY A 11 -17.12 2.77 -12.96
CA GLY A 11 -16.19 1.68 -13.27
C GLY A 11 -14.78 1.86 -12.71
N ILE A 12 -14.56 2.84 -11.82
CA ILE A 12 -13.23 3.14 -11.28
C ILE A 12 -13.02 2.31 -10.01
N LYS A 13 -11.93 1.54 -9.97
CA LYS A 13 -11.51 0.85 -8.74
C LYS A 13 -11.00 1.87 -7.73
N VAL A 14 -11.75 2.04 -6.64
CA VAL A 14 -11.39 2.96 -5.56
C VAL A 14 -11.05 2.18 -4.30
N TRP A 15 -9.93 2.52 -3.70
CA TRP A 15 -9.59 2.15 -2.33
C TRP A 15 -9.77 3.36 -1.42
N MET A 16 -10.35 3.15 -0.25
CA MET A 16 -10.56 4.18 0.77
C MET A 16 -10.32 3.56 2.12
N ASP A 17 -9.57 4.25 2.97
CA ASP A 17 -9.41 3.85 4.37
C ASP A 17 -10.72 4.15 5.12
N VAL A 18 -11.61 3.16 5.22
CA VAL A 18 -12.93 3.27 5.87
C VAL A 18 -12.87 2.82 7.33
N GLU A 19 -11.81 2.12 7.74
CA GLU A 19 -11.65 1.60 9.09
C GLU A 19 -10.91 2.63 9.96
N GLN A 20 -11.70 3.41 10.72
CA GLN A 20 -11.26 4.33 11.78
C GLN A 20 -9.85 4.05 12.31
N MET A 21 -8.83 4.75 11.78
CA MET A 21 -7.51 5.11 12.35
C MET A 21 -6.80 4.19 13.37
N ALA A 22 -7.20 2.93 13.51
CA ALA A 22 -6.81 1.99 14.56
C ALA A 22 -6.58 0.56 14.02
N GLY A 23 -6.97 0.28 12.77
CA GLY A 23 -6.90 -1.06 12.16
C GLY A 23 -6.09 -1.15 10.86
N SER A 24 -6.10 -0.11 10.01
CA SER A 24 -5.27 -0.06 8.81
C SER A 24 -3.81 0.11 9.20
N THR A 25 -3.01 -0.95 9.05
CA THR A 25 -1.57 -0.87 9.26
C THR A 25 -0.95 0.13 8.29
N LEU A 26 0.09 0.86 8.70
CA LEU A 26 0.88 1.76 7.82
C LEU A 26 1.29 1.07 6.51
N GLN A 27 1.49 -0.24 6.55
CA GLN A 27 1.75 -1.11 5.40
C GLN A 27 0.61 -1.13 4.38
N ALA A 28 -0.65 -1.32 4.82
CA ALA A 28 -1.80 -1.33 3.92
C ALA A 28 -2.00 0.02 3.22
N MET A 29 -1.75 1.12 3.95
CA MET A 29 -1.79 2.48 3.41
C MET A 29 -0.67 2.70 2.39
N ALA A 30 0.55 2.27 2.69
CA ALA A 30 1.68 2.35 1.77
C ALA A 30 1.43 1.54 0.49
N GLU A 31 0.94 0.30 0.60
CA GLU A 31 0.59 -0.52 -0.55
C GLU A 31 -0.51 0.09 -1.41
N ALA A 32 -1.52 0.71 -0.78
CA ALA A 32 -2.58 1.39 -1.51
C ALA A 32 -2.01 2.55 -2.36
N VAL A 33 -1.11 3.35 -1.78
CA VAL A 33 -0.43 4.44 -2.50
C VAL A 33 0.47 3.92 -3.61
N GLU A 34 1.24 2.85 -3.36
CA GLU A 34 2.14 2.24 -4.35
C GLU A 34 1.39 1.65 -5.54
N LYS A 35 0.27 0.97 -5.30
CA LYS A 35 -0.56 0.32 -6.33
C LYS A 35 -1.47 1.32 -7.05
N ALA A 36 -1.74 2.48 -6.46
CA ALA A 36 -2.59 3.50 -7.07
C ALA A 36 -1.91 4.18 -8.27
N TYR A 37 -2.69 4.42 -9.33
CA TYR A 37 -2.31 5.30 -10.44
C TYR A 37 -2.41 6.78 -10.04
N ILE A 38 -3.45 7.10 -9.28
CA ILE A 38 -3.80 8.45 -8.86
C ILE A 38 -4.18 8.39 -7.39
N VAL A 39 -3.69 9.36 -6.62
CA VAL A 39 -4.06 9.56 -5.22
C VAL A 39 -4.92 10.82 -5.12
N ILE A 40 -6.10 10.66 -4.53
CA ILE A 40 -7.03 11.76 -4.30
C ILE A 40 -6.81 12.28 -2.88
N ILE A 41 -6.52 13.57 -2.75
CA ILE A 41 -6.33 14.22 -1.44
C ILE A 41 -7.51 15.13 -1.13
N CYS A 42 -8.26 14.81 -0.08
CA CYS A 42 -9.39 15.59 0.40
C CYS A 42 -8.92 16.70 1.36
N LEU A 43 -8.74 17.90 0.83
CA LEU A 43 -8.21 19.06 1.54
C LEU A 43 -9.21 19.59 2.59
N SER A 44 -8.78 19.56 3.84
CA SER A 44 -9.48 20.13 5.00
C SER A 44 -8.47 20.44 6.10
N PRO A 45 -8.80 21.30 7.08
CA PRO A 45 -8.00 21.46 8.31
C PRO A 45 -7.74 20.11 8.99
N LYS A 46 -8.75 19.23 9.10
CA LYS A 46 -8.61 17.89 9.70
C LYS A 46 -7.59 17.02 8.97
N TYR A 47 -7.55 17.09 7.65
CA TYR A 47 -6.53 16.38 6.86
C TYR A 47 -5.14 16.94 7.15
N LYS A 48 -4.99 18.27 7.22
CA LYS A 48 -3.71 18.95 7.51
C LYS A 48 -3.18 18.62 8.91
N ASP A 49 -4.06 18.48 9.89
CA ASP A 49 -3.70 18.26 11.30
C ASP A 49 -3.48 16.78 11.64
N SER A 50 -3.83 15.85 10.75
CA SER A 50 -3.66 14.41 10.94
C SER A 50 -2.23 13.97 10.58
N PRO A 51 -1.46 13.41 11.53
CA PRO A 51 -0.12 12.88 11.26
C PRO A 51 -0.13 11.72 10.24
N ASN A 52 -1.17 10.90 10.26
CA ASN A 52 -1.34 9.78 9.33
C ASN A 52 -1.53 10.31 7.91
N CYS A 53 -2.46 11.25 7.72
CA CYS A 53 -2.70 11.88 6.42
C CYS A 53 -1.47 12.60 5.89
N ARG A 54 -0.71 13.25 6.77
CA ARG A 54 0.57 13.87 6.40
C ARG A 54 1.58 12.83 5.91
N THR A 55 1.71 11.72 6.61
CA THR A 55 2.62 10.62 6.22
C THR A 55 2.25 10.06 4.86
N GLU A 56 0.96 9.80 4.61
CA GLU A 56 0.46 9.34 3.31
C GLU A 56 0.73 10.33 2.18
N ALA A 57 0.51 11.63 2.44
CA ALA A 57 0.73 12.69 1.47
C ALA A 57 2.23 12.82 1.11
N GLU A 58 3.10 12.82 2.13
CA GLU A 58 4.54 12.85 1.95
C GLU A 58 5.04 11.61 1.19
N TYR A 59 4.49 10.43 1.49
CA TYR A 59 4.83 9.20 0.78
C TYR A 59 4.38 9.23 -0.69
N THR A 60 3.15 9.67 -0.93
CA THR A 60 2.60 9.90 -2.29
C THR A 60 3.50 10.85 -3.09
N PHE A 61 3.95 11.93 -2.46
CA PHE A 61 4.87 12.90 -3.07
C PHE A 61 6.24 12.29 -3.38
N GLN A 62 6.82 11.52 -2.45
CA GLN A 62 8.12 10.84 -2.65
C GLN A 62 8.08 9.86 -3.82
N LEU A 63 6.99 9.10 -3.95
CA LEU A 63 6.75 8.18 -5.08
C LEU A 63 6.39 8.90 -6.39
N ARG A 64 6.31 10.24 -6.39
CA ARG A 64 5.92 11.07 -7.54
C ARG A 64 4.60 10.61 -8.17
N LYS A 65 3.66 10.17 -7.33
CA LYS A 65 2.33 9.77 -7.79
C LYS A 65 1.51 10.99 -8.21
N GLU A 66 0.62 10.78 -9.16
CA GLU A 66 -0.33 11.81 -9.58
C GLU A 66 -1.32 12.10 -8.45
N ILE A 67 -1.43 13.38 -8.10
CA ILE A 67 -2.31 13.85 -7.01
C ILE A 67 -3.45 14.67 -7.62
N ILE A 68 -4.69 14.31 -7.26
CA ILE A 68 -5.87 15.13 -7.52
C ILE A 68 -6.37 15.70 -6.19
N PRO A 69 -6.22 17.01 -5.94
CA PRO A 69 -6.73 17.63 -4.73
C PRO A 69 -8.22 17.99 -4.86
N LEU A 70 -8.99 17.65 -3.82
CA LEU A 70 -10.40 18.00 -3.67
C LEU A 70 -10.56 18.95 -2.49
N MET A 71 -11.14 20.13 -2.71
CA MET A 71 -11.41 21.08 -1.64
C MET A 71 -12.68 20.68 -0.88
N MET A 72 -12.57 20.34 0.40
CA MET A 72 -13.73 19.86 1.17
C MET A 72 -14.43 20.96 1.97
N GLU A 73 -13.80 22.12 2.13
CA GLU A 73 -14.32 23.21 2.95
C GLU A 73 -14.22 24.56 2.21
N GLN A 74 -15.27 25.36 2.31
CA GLN A 74 -15.33 26.65 1.65
C GLN A 74 -14.35 27.64 2.29
N ASN A 75 -13.65 28.44 1.49
CA ASN A 75 -12.63 29.39 1.93
C ASN A 75 -11.41 28.78 2.64
N TYR A 76 -11.28 27.45 2.67
CA TYR A 76 -10.05 26.83 3.16
C TYR A 76 -8.91 27.08 2.17
N LYS A 77 -7.76 27.49 2.71
CA LYS A 77 -6.53 27.71 1.95
C LYS A 77 -5.43 26.85 2.53
N PRO A 78 -5.00 25.78 1.83
CA PRO A 78 -3.88 24.98 2.26
C PRO A 78 -2.62 25.82 2.40
N ASP A 79 -1.94 25.65 3.52
CA ASP A 79 -0.75 26.38 3.91
C ASP A 79 0.27 25.44 4.58
N GLY A 80 1.48 25.94 4.85
CA GLY A 80 2.56 25.14 5.42
C GLY A 80 2.93 23.94 4.55
N TRP A 81 3.04 22.75 5.18
CA TRP A 81 3.43 21.52 4.50
C TRP A 81 2.46 21.12 3.37
N LEU A 82 1.15 21.28 3.59
CA LEU A 82 0.13 20.89 2.63
C LEU A 82 0.10 21.84 1.43
N GLY A 83 0.23 23.15 1.69
CA GLY A 83 0.38 24.15 0.62
C GLY A 83 1.64 23.90 -0.24
N ALA A 84 2.77 23.59 0.40
CA ALA A 84 4.02 23.28 -0.31
C ALA A 84 3.90 22.01 -1.18
N LEU A 85 3.23 20.97 -0.68
CA LEU A 85 3.01 19.71 -1.40
C LEU A 85 2.11 19.89 -2.63
N LEU A 86 1.06 20.70 -2.52
CA LEU A 86 0.16 20.98 -3.64
C LEU A 86 0.83 21.83 -4.71
N GLY A 87 1.63 22.83 -4.33
CA GLY A 87 2.26 23.75 -5.25
C GLY A 87 1.22 24.51 -6.09
N ALA A 88 1.37 24.47 -7.43
CA ALA A 88 0.45 25.12 -8.37
C ALA A 88 -0.68 24.21 -8.89
N LYS A 89 -0.93 23.05 -8.25
CA LYS A 89 -2.01 22.14 -8.68
C LYS A 89 -3.38 22.79 -8.47
N LEU A 90 -4.24 22.67 -9.47
CA LEU A 90 -5.65 23.05 -9.38
C LEU A 90 -6.42 22.01 -8.56
N TRP A 91 -7.45 22.46 -7.85
CA TRP A 91 -8.34 21.62 -7.06
C TRP A 91 -9.78 21.68 -7.56
N THR A 92 -10.52 20.60 -7.34
CA THR A 92 -11.96 20.55 -7.61
C THR A 92 -12.73 20.79 -6.31
N ASP A 93 -13.77 21.63 -6.35
CA ASP A 93 -14.58 21.93 -5.17
C ASP A 93 -15.56 20.79 -4.84
N PHE A 94 -15.45 20.27 -3.62
CA PHE A 94 -16.29 19.25 -3.00
C PHE A 94 -16.80 19.71 -1.62
N SER A 95 -16.81 21.02 -1.37
CA SER A 95 -17.37 21.61 -0.16
C SER A 95 -18.89 21.43 -0.07
N GLU A 96 -19.48 21.67 1.09
CA GLU A 96 -20.91 21.44 1.35
C GLU A 96 -21.84 22.14 0.35
N ASN A 97 -21.43 23.30 -0.18
CA ASN A 97 -22.21 24.11 -1.11
C ASN A 97 -21.86 23.88 -2.59
N CYS A 98 -21.03 22.89 -2.91
CA CYS A 98 -20.61 22.64 -4.29
C CYS A 98 -21.74 22.07 -5.16
N ASN A 99 -21.62 22.25 -6.48
CA ASN A 99 -22.44 21.50 -7.43
C ASN A 99 -21.85 20.09 -7.60
N PHE A 100 -22.24 19.18 -6.71
CA PHE A 100 -21.67 17.82 -6.64
C PHE A 100 -21.71 17.08 -7.99
N ASP A 101 -22.80 17.22 -8.76
CA ASP A 101 -22.97 16.52 -10.03
C ASP A 101 -22.00 17.03 -11.12
N GLU A 102 -21.67 18.32 -11.11
CA GLU A 102 -20.65 18.88 -12.00
C GLU A 102 -19.24 18.51 -11.51
N SER A 103 -18.97 18.68 -10.22
CA SER A 103 -17.68 18.35 -9.60
C SER A 103 -17.31 16.88 -9.80
N ILE A 104 -18.26 15.95 -9.63
CA ILE A 104 -17.99 14.51 -9.81
C ILE A 104 -17.77 14.15 -11.28
N LYS A 105 -18.47 14.79 -12.22
CA LYS A 105 -18.23 14.61 -13.66
C LYS A 105 -16.84 15.10 -14.05
N GLN A 106 -16.43 16.26 -13.53
CA GLN A 106 -15.09 16.80 -13.73
C GLN A 106 -14.03 15.86 -13.16
N LEU A 107 -14.22 15.36 -11.93
CA LEU A 107 -13.31 14.42 -11.29
C LEU A 107 -13.17 13.11 -12.09
N ILE A 108 -14.29 12.52 -12.53
CA ILE A 108 -14.27 11.29 -13.34
C ILE A 108 -13.51 11.52 -14.65
N LYS A 109 -13.74 12.66 -15.32
CA LYS A 109 -13.04 13.02 -16.55
C LYS A 109 -11.54 13.19 -16.31
N GLU A 110 -11.16 13.84 -15.23
CA GLU A 110 -9.76 14.05 -14.84
C GLU A 110 -9.04 12.74 -14.53
N ILE A 111 -9.69 11.83 -13.79
CA ILE A 111 -9.16 10.49 -13.51
C ILE A 111 -8.97 9.71 -14.80
N LYS A 112 -10.02 9.60 -15.63
CA LYS A 112 -9.95 8.83 -16.89
C LYS A 112 -8.93 9.38 -17.86
N GLY A 113 -8.72 10.70 -17.90
CA GLY A 113 -7.71 11.33 -18.74
C GLY A 113 -6.27 11.14 -18.26
N ARG A 114 -6.06 10.70 -17.01
CA ARG A 114 -4.74 10.46 -16.41
C ARG A 114 -4.42 8.97 -16.21
N THR A 115 -5.45 8.12 -16.24
CA THR A 115 -5.26 6.66 -16.27
C THR A 115 -5.09 6.19 -17.71
N PRO A 116 -4.18 5.23 -17.98
CA PRO A 116 -4.20 4.52 -19.26
C PRO A 116 -5.60 3.91 -19.46
N GLU A 117 -6.19 4.06 -20.65
CA GLU A 117 -7.35 3.24 -20.99
C GLU A 117 -6.92 1.78 -20.86
N GLU A 118 -7.64 0.99 -20.05
CA GLU A 118 -7.56 -0.47 -20.13
C GLU A 118 -8.10 -0.88 -21.51
N HIS A 119 -7.24 -0.82 -22.52
CA HIS A 119 -7.47 -1.59 -23.73
C HIS A 119 -7.27 -3.06 -23.36
N GLU A 120 -8.36 -3.83 -23.42
CA GLU A 120 -8.30 -5.28 -23.56
C GLU A 120 -7.22 -5.64 -24.59
N VAL A 121 -6.13 -6.25 -24.11
CA VAL A 121 -5.16 -6.87 -25.00
C VAL A 121 -5.78 -8.17 -25.49
N VAL A 122 -6.24 -8.13 -26.75
CA VAL A 122 -6.67 -9.30 -27.51
C VAL A 122 -5.48 -10.27 -27.62
N ILE A 123 -5.76 -11.53 -27.30
CA ILE A 123 -4.84 -12.67 -27.25
C ILE A 123 -4.13 -12.85 -28.60
N ALA A 124 -2.80 -12.79 -28.59
CA ALA A 124 -1.98 -13.45 -29.62
C ALA A 124 -1.34 -14.70 -29.00
N VAL A 125 -1.93 -15.85 -29.30
CA VAL A 125 -1.34 -17.15 -29.01
C VAL A 125 -0.06 -17.27 -29.81
N ASN A 126 1.07 -17.43 -29.14
CA ASN A 126 2.22 -18.13 -29.68
C ASN A 126 2.74 -19.08 -28.60
N ASN A 127 2.51 -20.37 -28.83
CA ASN A 127 3.13 -21.46 -28.11
C ASN A 127 4.65 -21.38 -28.24
N ASP A 128 5.32 -21.43 -27.08
CA ASP A 128 6.47 -22.29 -26.75
C ASP A 128 7.50 -21.54 -25.91
N HIS A 129 7.30 -21.59 -24.59
CA HIS A 129 8.02 -22.57 -23.77
C HIS A 129 7.38 -22.65 -22.38
N GLN A 130 6.99 -23.86 -22.01
CA GLN A 130 6.61 -24.22 -20.67
C GLN A 130 7.78 -23.99 -19.71
N THR A 131 7.56 -23.20 -18.68
CA THR A 131 7.95 -23.60 -17.31
C THR A 131 6.73 -23.45 -16.43
N ASN A 132 6.04 -24.58 -16.27
CA ASN A 132 5.12 -24.82 -15.18
C ASN A 132 5.85 -24.61 -13.83
N THR A 133 5.30 -23.77 -12.97
CA THR A 133 5.23 -24.06 -11.52
C THR A 133 3.93 -23.47 -10.96
N SER A 134 2.85 -24.20 -11.19
CA SER A 134 1.87 -24.39 -10.14
C SER A 134 2.49 -25.39 -9.16
N SER A 135 3.02 -24.92 -8.04
CA SER A 135 3.34 -25.77 -6.90
C SER A 135 2.56 -25.26 -5.70
N LYS A 136 1.70 -26.15 -5.18
CA LYS A 136 1.13 -26.06 -3.85
C LYS A 136 2.29 -26.14 -2.85
N ASP A 137 2.87 -25.01 -2.48
CA ASP A 137 3.84 -25.04 -1.39
C ASP A 137 3.12 -25.46 -0.11
N PRO A 138 3.71 -26.40 0.65
CA PRO A 138 3.09 -26.89 1.86
C PRO A 138 2.95 -25.72 2.85
N PRO A 139 1.85 -25.65 3.63
CA PRO A 139 1.59 -24.52 4.51
C PRO A 139 2.78 -24.31 5.46
N VAL A 140 3.16 -23.05 5.67
CA VAL A 140 4.36 -22.60 6.42
C VAL A 140 4.61 -23.38 7.69
N ILE A 141 3.56 -23.73 8.41
CA ILE A 141 3.60 -24.49 9.66
C ILE A 141 4.26 -25.88 9.53
N THR A 142 4.40 -26.39 8.31
CA THR A 142 5.03 -27.68 7.98
C THR A 142 6.47 -27.56 7.51
N TRP A 143 7.01 -26.34 7.43
CA TRP A 143 8.39 -26.12 6.97
C TRP A 143 9.40 -26.63 8.01
N THR A 144 10.44 -27.29 7.52
CA THR A 144 11.61 -27.70 8.29
C THR A 144 12.65 -26.58 8.31
N LYS A 145 13.69 -26.71 9.13
CA LYS A 145 14.81 -25.74 9.16
C LYS A 145 15.47 -25.55 7.79
N GLU A 146 15.59 -26.64 7.02
CA GLU A 146 16.12 -26.61 5.65
C GLU A 146 15.23 -25.80 4.70
N HIS A 147 13.90 -25.95 4.81
CA HIS A 147 12.94 -25.17 4.02
C HIS A 147 13.00 -23.68 4.37
N VAL A 148 13.15 -23.32 5.65
CA VAL A 148 13.31 -21.92 6.07
C VAL A 148 14.60 -21.31 5.50
N GLY A 149 15.71 -22.06 5.51
CA GLY A 149 16.98 -21.61 4.93
C GLY A 149 16.90 -21.39 3.41
N LEU A 150 16.26 -22.31 2.68
CA LEU A 150 16.00 -22.16 1.24
C LEU A 150 15.13 -20.94 0.96
N TRP A 151 14.04 -20.78 1.70
CA TRP A 151 13.13 -19.64 1.58
C TRP A 151 13.83 -18.28 1.82
N LEU A 152 14.72 -18.19 2.82
CA LEU A 152 15.50 -16.97 3.05
C LEU A 152 16.44 -16.66 1.88
N THR A 153 17.09 -17.68 1.34
CA THR A 153 18.02 -17.57 0.20
C THR A 153 17.28 -17.11 -1.07
N GLU A 154 16.12 -17.71 -1.37
CA GLU A 154 15.27 -17.34 -2.52
C GLU A 154 14.78 -15.89 -2.46
N ASN A 155 14.59 -15.35 -1.25
CA ASN A 155 14.16 -13.96 -1.04
C ASN A 155 15.34 -12.98 -0.87
N GLY A 156 16.58 -13.43 -1.04
CA GLY A 156 17.79 -12.60 -0.94
C GLY A 156 18.04 -12.08 0.48
N LEU A 157 17.80 -12.95 1.48
CA LEU A 157 17.96 -12.70 2.92
C LEU A 157 19.12 -13.53 3.51
N ASP A 158 20.12 -13.81 2.70
CA ASP A 158 21.27 -14.67 3.04
C ASP A 158 22.01 -14.22 4.30
N PHE A 159 22.01 -12.92 4.58
CA PHE A 159 22.69 -12.32 5.73
C PHE A 159 22.14 -12.79 7.08
N CYS A 160 20.87 -13.22 7.17
CA CYS A 160 20.25 -13.66 8.41
C CYS A 160 20.18 -15.18 8.57
N LEU A 161 20.71 -15.97 7.62
CA LEU A 161 20.67 -17.44 7.67
C LEU A 161 21.20 -18.02 8.99
N ASN A 162 22.26 -17.44 9.55
CA ASN A 162 22.85 -17.90 10.80
C ASN A 162 21.94 -17.65 12.02
N VAL A 163 21.22 -16.53 12.02
CA VAL A 163 20.26 -16.16 13.08
C VAL A 163 19.02 -17.06 13.00
N PHE A 164 18.63 -17.43 11.78
CA PHE A 164 17.47 -18.27 11.51
C PHE A 164 17.78 -19.77 11.46
N ALA A 165 19.01 -20.19 11.79
CA ALA A 165 19.42 -21.60 11.72
C ALA A 165 18.55 -22.54 12.56
N GLU A 166 18.00 -22.04 13.67
CA GLU A 166 17.11 -22.79 14.56
C GLU A 166 15.62 -22.56 14.28
N TYR A 167 15.28 -21.74 13.28
CA TYR A 167 13.89 -21.44 12.95
C TYR A 167 13.28 -22.53 12.06
N ASP A 168 12.15 -23.06 12.51
CA ASP A 168 11.27 -23.91 11.71
C ASP A 168 10.01 -23.15 11.29
N GLY A 169 9.16 -23.81 10.51
CA GLY A 169 7.90 -23.25 10.05
C GLY A 169 6.95 -22.78 11.16
N SER A 170 7.03 -23.40 12.35
CA SER A 170 6.22 -23.00 13.50
C SER A 170 6.67 -21.66 14.09
N LEU A 171 7.98 -21.41 14.13
CA LEU A 171 8.56 -20.15 14.58
C LEU A 171 8.35 -19.03 13.56
N ILE A 172 8.40 -19.32 12.27
CA ILE A 172 8.01 -18.37 11.21
C ILE A 172 6.53 -17.98 11.36
N TYR A 173 5.64 -18.94 11.59
CA TYR A 173 4.24 -18.67 11.87
C TYR A 173 4.02 -17.86 13.16
N GLN A 174 4.80 -18.12 14.23
CA GLN A 174 4.74 -17.31 15.45
C GLN A 174 5.26 -15.89 15.24
N LEU A 175 6.32 -15.69 14.46
CA LEU A 175 6.79 -14.36 14.06
C LEU A 175 5.69 -13.61 13.30
N GLN A 176 4.99 -14.30 12.41
CA GLN A 176 3.86 -13.74 11.68
C GLN A 176 2.68 -13.38 12.58
N LYS A 177 2.38 -14.21 13.59
CA LYS A 177 1.36 -13.91 14.60
C LYS A 177 1.78 -12.74 15.49
N LEU A 178 3.03 -12.71 15.93
CA LEU A 178 3.61 -11.63 16.73
C LEU A 178 3.56 -10.29 15.98
N ARG A 179 3.76 -10.30 14.67
CA ARG A 179 3.57 -9.12 13.81
C ARG A 179 2.14 -8.58 13.87
N LYS A 180 1.13 -9.45 13.88
CA LYS A 180 -0.30 -9.07 13.94
C LYS A 180 -0.71 -8.62 15.34
N GLU A 181 -0.21 -9.27 16.39
CA GLU A 181 -0.63 -9.02 17.79
C GLU A 181 0.19 -7.95 18.50
N ALA A 182 1.48 -7.79 18.16
CA ALA A 182 2.42 -6.88 18.83
C ALA A 182 3.48 -6.33 17.84
N PRO A 183 3.08 -5.46 16.88
CA PRO A 183 3.96 -4.99 15.80
C PRO A 183 5.19 -4.22 16.30
N GLU A 184 5.04 -3.35 17.31
CA GLU A 184 6.17 -2.60 17.88
C GLU A 184 7.24 -3.52 18.46
N PHE A 185 6.82 -4.57 19.18
CA PHE A 185 7.72 -5.55 19.74
C PHE A 185 8.39 -6.39 18.63
N PHE A 186 7.63 -6.76 17.60
CA PHE A 186 8.15 -7.46 16.42
C PHE A 186 9.25 -6.66 15.71
N TYR A 187 9.03 -5.38 15.41
CA TYR A 187 10.04 -4.54 14.74
C TYR A 187 11.26 -4.25 15.62
N ALA A 188 11.04 -4.07 16.94
CA ALA A 188 12.12 -3.95 17.90
C ALA A 188 12.97 -5.22 17.93
N SER A 189 12.36 -6.40 17.95
CA SER A 189 13.07 -7.68 17.90
C SER A 189 13.73 -7.96 16.56
N LEU A 190 13.16 -7.53 15.42
CA LEU A 190 13.84 -7.65 14.13
C LEU A 190 15.18 -6.91 14.12
N ARG A 191 15.19 -5.67 14.65
CA ARG A 191 16.41 -4.86 14.70
C ARG A 191 17.39 -5.30 15.78
N ARG A 192 16.89 -5.65 16.96
CA ARG A 192 17.72 -5.94 18.14
C ARG A 192 18.21 -7.39 18.18
N ASP A 193 17.32 -8.32 17.86
CA ASP A 193 17.52 -9.75 18.12
C ASP A 193 17.78 -10.54 16.82
N LEU A 194 17.22 -10.08 15.68
CA LEU A 194 17.32 -10.80 14.39
C LEU A 194 18.30 -10.22 13.38
N GLY A 195 19.04 -9.17 13.75
CA GLY A 195 20.15 -8.62 12.96
C GLY A 195 19.75 -7.80 11.74
N PHE A 196 18.48 -7.40 11.62
CA PHE A 196 18.03 -6.52 10.54
C PHE A 196 18.46 -5.08 10.81
N SER A 197 19.43 -4.59 10.06
CA SER A 197 20.08 -3.30 10.32
C SER A 197 19.56 -2.18 9.42
N THR A 198 19.08 -2.52 8.23
CA THR A 198 18.58 -1.56 7.25
C THR A 198 17.08 -1.73 6.98
N LEU A 199 16.41 -0.62 6.65
CA LEU A 199 14.99 -0.66 6.30
C LEU A 199 14.70 -1.55 5.07
N PRO A 200 15.51 -1.56 3.99
CA PRO A 200 15.31 -2.47 2.87
C PRO A 200 15.36 -3.96 3.24
N GLU A 201 16.24 -4.36 4.17
CA GLU A 201 16.31 -5.75 4.68
C GLU A 201 15.02 -6.14 5.40
N ILE A 202 14.51 -5.25 6.26
CA ILE A 202 13.25 -5.44 6.98
C ILE A 202 12.09 -5.57 5.99
N LEU A 203 12.01 -4.68 5.00
CA LEU A 203 10.95 -4.71 3.98
C LEU A 203 11.00 -5.97 3.11
N LYS A 204 12.19 -6.45 2.74
CA LYS A 204 12.37 -7.72 2.03
C LYS A 204 11.89 -8.91 2.87
N PHE A 205 12.24 -8.95 4.15
CA PHE A 205 11.81 -10.02 5.06
C PHE A 205 10.30 -10.01 5.31
N LEU A 206 9.70 -8.82 5.46
CA LEU A 206 8.25 -8.67 5.59
C LEU A 206 7.52 -9.21 4.36
N ARG A 207 7.97 -8.84 3.17
CA ARG A 207 7.41 -9.33 1.91
C ARG A 207 7.54 -10.85 1.79
N ALA A 208 8.71 -11.38 2.14
CA ALA A 208 8.93 -12.82 2.16
C ALA A 208 7.96 -13.51 3.12
N LEU A 209 7.74 -12.93 4.31
CA LEU A 209 6.86 -13.47 5.36
C LEU A 209 5.39 -13.45 4.95
N GLU A 210 4.95 -12.45 4.19
CA GLU A 210 3.59 -12.35 3.64
C GLU A 210 3.30 -13.38 2.56
N ASN A 211 4.28 -13.67 1.70
CA ASN A 211 4.15 -14.71 0.68
C ASN A 211 4.00 -16.11 1.28
N THR A 212 4.33 -16.28 2.56
CA THR A 212 4.11 -17.53 3.28
C THR A 212 2.65 -17.68 3.78
N ASP A 213 1.91 -16.57 3.92
CA ASP A 213 0.49 -16.55 4.29
C ASP A 213 -0.36 -16.88 3.05
N GLY A 214 -0.38 -18.16 2.63
CA GLY A 214 -1.21 -18.62 1.51
C GLY A 214 -2.70 -18.51 1.84
N ARG A 215 -3.26 -17.29 1.74
CA ARG A 215 -4.69 -16.95 1.69
C ARG A 215 -4.93 -15.64 0.94
#